data_AF-A0A562FC53-F1
#
_entry.id   AF-A0A562FC53-F1
#
_cell.length_a   1.000
_cell.length_b   1.000
_cell.length_c   1.000
_cell.angle_alpha   90.00
_cell.angle_beta   90.00
_cell.angle_gamma   90.00
#
_symmetry.space_group_name_H-M   'P 1'
#
loop_
_entity.id
_entity.type
_entity.pdbx_description
1 polymer ?
#
loop_
_entity_poly.entity_id
_entity_poly.type
_entity_poly.pdbx_seq_one_letter_code
_entity_poly.pdbx_strand_id
1 'polypeptide(L)'
;MILLTRQLSPAVRFAIIITAATCCVLTINLLLWWGLSGLSTLLSALLLGPVFLASLSAVGTLAGYLAFKELEPRGLEIERLETNLRCYEAELEERQRAARAHAAIARLMEAGVRHLADGTYSSRITVELPQPYRSFPSYFNTVASRLEGMTNRREESIHVSEMIDAKAHEIIEAADTLKRRAEKLAERVVTDLEAIEKGAEKHTAEALKLAQYTMGGVKIATNRNIEAATQLAEMGRLVAEQAGQLRAIVEEEIKPEMSDVSEGEEEVVIEEEVIFAENEEFAAEVVASEDVETEEAVSDEETIIPAKTEGSENRQLPAIAAA
;
A
#
# COMPACT_ATOMS: atom_id res chain seq x y z
N MET A 1 45.27 -22.19 -54.60
CA MET A 1 45.20 -22.94 -53.33
C MET A 1 45.08 -22.03 -52.09
N ILE A 2 44.49 -20.82 -52.22
CA ILE A 2 44.32 -19.87 -51.09
C ILE A 2 42.82 -19.68 -50.74
N LEU A 3 41.90 -20.12 -51.61
CA LEU A 3 40.46 -20.00 -51.39
C LEU A 3 39.80 -21.26 -50.80
N LEU A 4 40.48 -22.42 -50.78
CA LEU A 4 39.92 -23.65 -50.20
C LEU A 4 40.16 -23.82 -48.69
N THR A 5 41.06 -23.03 -48.10
CA THR A 5 41.49 -23.20 -46.69
C THR A 5 40.61 -22.48 -45.68
N ARG A 6 39.64 -21.66 -46.12
CA ARG A 6 38.84 -20.80 -45.22
C ARG A 6 37.71 -21.53 -44.48
N GLN A 7 37.36 -22.77 -44.86
CA GLN A 7 36.35 -23.59 -44.19
C GLN A 7 36.90 -24.76 -43.36
N LEU A 8 38.20 -24.98 -43.35
CA LEU A 8 38.79 -26.08 -42.56
C LEU A 8 38.96 -25.67 -41.10
N SER A 9 38.68 -26.59 -40.17
CA SER A 9 38.86 -26.36 -38.74
C SER A 9 40.33 -26.03 -38.42
N PRO A 10 40.60 -25.26 -37.35
CA PRO A 10 41.94 -24.78 -37.04
C PRO A 10 42.97 -25.91 -36.95
N ALA A 11 42.60 -27.04 -36.34
CA ALA A 11 43.44 -28.22 -36.23
C ALA A 11 43.87 -28.78 -37.60
N VAL A 12 42.97 -28.76 -38.59
CA VAL A 12 43.27 -29.26 -39.94
C VAL A 12 44.18 -28.29 -40.69
N ARG A 13 44.07 -26.98 -40.46
CA ARG A 13 45.00 -25.99 -41.05
C ARG A 13 46.41 -26.16 -40.50
N PHE A 14 46.54 -26.35 -39.18
CA PHE A 14 47.84 -26.65 -38.57
C PHE A 14 48.44 -27.94 -39.13
N ALA A 15 47.64 -29.01 -39.27
CA ALA A 15 48.10 -30.26 -39.86
C ALA A 15 48.58 -30.09 -41.32
N ILE A 16 47.87 -29.30 -42.14
CA ILE A 16 48.26 -29.01 -43.53
C ILE A 16 49.56 -28.20 -43.61
N ILE A 17 49.73 -27.19 -42.76
CA ILE A 17 50.95 -26.37 -42.75
C ILE A 17 52.15 -27.20 -42.31
N ILE A 18 52.00 -28.02 -41.27
CA ILE A 18 53.07 -28.90 -40.78
C ILE A 18 53.43 -29.95 -41.85
N THR A 19 52.44 -30.56 -42.50
CA THR A 19 52.69 -31.56 -43.57
C THR A 19 53.30 -30.93 -44.83
N ALA A 20 52.89 -29.72 -45.22
CA ALA A 20 53.50 -29.00 -46.33
C ALA A 20 54.96 -28.62 -46.04
N ALA A 21 55.25 -28.17 -44.81
CA ALA A 21 56.60 -27.84 -44.38
C ALA A 21 57.51 -29.08 -44.32
N THR A 22 57.03 -30.20 -43.78
CA THR A 22 57.81 -31.45 -43.75
C THR A 22 58.03 -32.03 -45.15
N CYS A 23 57.06 -31.89 -46.07
CA CYS A 23 57.20 -32.32 -47.46
C CYS A 23 58.22 -31.46 -48.24
N CYS A 24 58.23 -30.13 -48.02
CA CYS A 24 59.26 -29.25 -48.58
C CYS A 24 60.67 -29.59 -48.05
N VAL A 25 60.80 -29.85 -46.74
CA VAL A 25 62.09 -30.23 -46.14
C VAL A 25 62.56 -31.59 -46.68
N LEU A 26 61.66 -32.56 -46.82
CA LEU A 26 61.97 -33.86 -47.41
C LEU A 26 62.43 -33.77 -48.86
N THR A 27 61.74 -32.97 -49.68
CA THR A 27 62.08 -32.79 -51.11
C THR A 27 63.41 -32.08 -51.31
N ILE A 28 63.70 -31.03 -50.52
CA ILE A 28 64.99 -30.33 -50.51
C ILE A 28 66.11 -31.30 -50.10
N ASN A 29 65.88 -32.15 -49.09
CA ASN A 29 66.86 -33.16 -48.68
C ASN A 29 67.10 -34.23 -49.74
N LEU A 30 66.06 -34.66 -50.44
CA LEU A 30 66.16 -35.67 -51.50
C LEU A 30 66.96 -35.12 -52.69
N LEU A 31 66.76 -33.84 -53.03
CA LEU A 31 67.52 -33.12 -54.05
C LEU A 31 68.99 -32.91 -53.65
N LEU A 32 69.25 -32.54 -52.39
CA LEU A 32 70.62 -32.44 -51.85
C LEU A 32 71.33 -33.79 -51.81
N TRP A 33 70.62 -34.87 -51.44
CA TRP A 33 71.16 -36.23 -51.45
C TRP A 33 71.53 -36.69 -52.86
N TRP A 34 70.67 -36.42 -53.84
CA TRP A 34 70.97 -36.68 -55.25
C TRP A 34 72.17 -35.87 -55.75
N GLY A 35 72.22 -34.58 -55.44
CA GLY A 35 73.32 -33.68 -55.85
C GLY A 35 74.67 -34.01 -55.22
N LEU A 36 74.69 -34.59 -54.00
CA LEU A 36 75.92 -34.96 -53.30
C LEU A 36 76.31 -36.44 -53.42
N SER A 37 75.51 -37.28 -54.11
CA SER A 37 75.80 -38.72 -54.29
C SER A 37 77.12 -39.04 -55.01
N GLY A 38 77.85 -38.03 -55.51
CA GLY A 38 79.21 -38.14 -56.04
C GLY A 38 80.36 -37.83 -55.07
N LEU A 39 80.08 -37.36 -53.84
CA LEU A 39 81.10 -37.13 -52.79
C LEU A 39 80.85 -38.04 -51.58
N SER A 40 81.93 -38.53 -50.97
CA SER A 40 81.93 -39.57 -49.94
C SER A 40 80.93 -39.33 -48.79
N THR A 41 80.27 -40.42 -48.38
CA THR A 41 79.16 -40.48 -47.41
C THR A 41 79.46 -39.94 -46.00
N LEU A 42 80.74 -39.71 -45.67
CA LEU A 42 81.16 -39.18 -44.37
C LEU A 42 81.16 -37.64 -44.32
N LEU A 43 81.34 -36.96 -45.45
CA LEU A 43 81.40 -35.49 -45.50
C LEU A 43 80.01 -34.86 -45.60
N SER A 44 79.07 -35.55 -46.26
CA SER A 44 77.67 -35.15 -46.36
C SER A 44 76.94 -35.22 -45.00
N ALA A 45 77.20 -36.25 -44.18
CA ALA A 45 76.60 -36.37 -42.85
C ALA A 45 77.04 -35.26 -41.87
N LEU A 46 78.30 -34.83 -41.94
CA LEU A 46 78.86 -33.80 -41.05
C LEU A 46 78.33 -32.39 -41.37
N LEU A 47 78.08 -32.08 -42.65
CA LEU A 47 77.59 -30.77 -43.08
C LEU A 47 76.06 -30.67 -43.13
N LEU A 48 75.32 -31.76 -43.44
CA LEU A 48 73.86 -31.70 -43.50
C LEU A 48 73.18 -31.80 -42.13
N GLY A 49 73.74 -32.52 -41.15
CA GLY A 49 73.13 -32.68 -39.83
C GLY A 49 72.80 -31.36 -39.11
N PRO A 50 73.74 -30.39 -39.02
CA PRO A 50 73.52 -29.10 -38.38
C PRO A 50 72.50 -28.24 -39.14
N VAL A 51 72.51 -28.28 -40.48
CA VAL A 51 71.54 -27.56 -41.32
C VAL A 51 70.14 -28.13 -41.12
N PHE A 52 70.03 -29.45 -40.96
CA PHE A 52 68.76 -30.13 -40.71
C PHE A 52 68.17 -29.75 -39.35
N LEU A 53 68.97 -29.79 -38.28
CA LEU A 53 68.56 -29.34 -36.94
C LEU A 53 68.19 -27.86 -36.90
N ALA A 54 68.94 -27.01 -37.61
CA ALA A 54 68.64 -25.58 -37.71
C ALA A 54 67.33 -25.30 -38.49
N SER A 55 67.06 -26.07 -39.55
CA SER A 55 65.82 -25.92 -40.31
C SER A 55 64.59 -26.40 -39.53
N LEU A 56 64.70 -27.51 -38.79
CA LEU A 56 63.61 -28.02 -37.94
C LEU A 56 63.32 -27.07 -36.77
N SER A 57 64.37 -26.52 -36.14
CA SER A 57 64.18 -25.54 -35.07
C SER A 57 63.59 -24.23 -35.58
N ALA A 58 63.99 -23.77 -36.77
CA ALA A 58 63.42 -22.58 -37.41
C ALA A 58 61.94 -22.78 -37.77
N VAL A 59 61.54 -23.93 -38.31
CA VAL A 59 60.14 -24.22 -38.63
C VAL A 59 59.29 -24.41 -37.36
N GLY A 60 59.81 -25.09 -36.34
CA GLY A 60 59.12 -25.26 -35.06
C GLY A 60 58.91 -23.94 -34.32
N THR A 61 59.91 -23.04 -34.33
CA THR A 61 59.78 -21.69 -33.74
C THR A 61 58.81 -20.81 -34.52
N LEU A 62 58.79 -20.89 -35.86
CA LEU A 62 57.80 -20.18 -36.69
C LEU A 62 56.37 -20.69 -36.46
N ALA A 63 56.17 -22.00 -36.35
CA ALA A 63 54.86 -22.58 -36.05
C ALA A 63 54.38 -22.19 -34.64
N GLY A 64 55.27 -22.20 -33.64
CA GLY A 64 54.97 -21.72 -32.29
C GLY A 64 54.64 -20.22 -32.26
N TYR A 65 55.39 -19.40 -33.00
CA TYR A 65 55.15 -17.96 -33.10
C TYR A 65 53.81 -17.64 -33.79
N LEU A 66 53.46 -18.36 -34.85
CA LEU A 66 52.17 -18.20 -35.54
C LEU A 66 50.99 -18.65 -34.66
N ALA A 67 51.13 -19.76 -33.95
CA ALA A 67 50.11 -20.21 -33.00
C ALA A 67 49.93 -19.22 -31.83
N PHE A 68 51.03 -18.67 -31.31
CA PHE A 68 50.99 -17.63 -30.28
C PHE A 68 50.30 -16.35 -30.80
N LYS A 69 50.66 -15.89 -31.99
CA LYS A 69 50.08 -14.68 -32.62
C LYS A 69 48.58 -14.83 -32.92
N GLU A 70 48.10 -16.05 -33.14
CA GLU A 70 46.68 -16.32 -33.41
C GLU A 70 45.87 -16.59 -32.13
N LEU A 71 46.53 -16.92 -31.01
CA LEU A 71 45.93 -17.07 -29.67
C LEU A 71 45.92 -15.77 -28.86
N GLU A 72 46.86 -14.87 -29.11
CA GLU A 72 46.96 -13.54 -28.49
C GLU A 72 45.67 -12.69 -28.61
N PRO A 73 45.00 -12.57 -29.79
CA PRO A 73 43.74 -11.85 -29.88
C PRO A 73 42.60 -12.52 -29.11
N ARG A 74 42.61 -13.85 -28.97
CA ARG A 74 41.58 -14.60 -28.22
C ARG A 74 41.75 -14.47 -26.71
N GLY A 75 42.99 -14.39 -26.22
CA GLY A 75 43.25 -14.10 -24.81
C GLY A 75 42.72 -12.73 -24.40
N LEU A 76 42.90 -11.73 -25.25
CA LEU A 76 42.40 -10.36 -25.04
C LEU A 76 40.86 -10.29 -25.07
N GLU A 77 40.21 -11.05 -25.96
CA GLU A 77 38.75 -11.14 -26.04
C GLU A 77 38.15 -11.83 -24.81
N ILE A 78 38.79 -12.89 -24.31
CA ILE A 78 38.36 -13.59 -23.09
C ILE A 78 38.50 -12.69 -21.86
N GLU A 79 39.62 -11.98 -21.74
CA GLU A 79 39.86 -11.03 -20.64
C GLU A 79 38.82 -9.89 -20.68
N ARG A 80 38.50 -9.36 -21.87
CA ARG A 80 37.45 -8.34 -22.04
C ARG A 80 36.06 -8.86 -21.71
N LEU A 81 35.74 -10.10 -22.10
CA LEU A 81 34.46 -10.72 -21.80
C LEU A 81 34.30 -10.99 -20.29
N GLU A 82 35.37 -11.42 -19.63
CA GLU A 82 35.40 -11.64 -18.17
C GLU A 82 35.22 -10.31 -17.41
N THR A 83 35.86 -9.22 -17.86
CA THR A 83 35.64 -7.90 -17.25
C THR A 83 34.20 -7.41 -17.45
N ASN A 84 33.63 -7.61 -18.64
CA ASN A 84 32.26 -7.20 -18.92
C ASN A 84 31.24 -8.02 -18.11
N LEU A 85 31.45 -9.33 -17.97
CA LEU A 85 30.60 -10.19 -17.14
C LEU A 85 30.61 -9.73 -15.67
N ARG A 86 31.78 -9.42 -15.12
CA ARG A 86 31.88 -8.87 -13.75
C ARG A 86 31.17 -7.53 -13.61
N CYS A 87 31.23 -6.67 -14.62
CA CYS A 87 30.48 -5.40 -14.64
C CYS A 87 28.97 -5.64 -14.67
N TYR A 88 28.48 -6.57 -15.51
CA TYR A 88 27.06 -6.91 -15.57
C TYR A 88 26.56 -7.58 -14.30
N GLU A 89 27.34 -8.49 -13.70
CA GLU A 89 27.01 -9.11 -12.41
C GLU A 89 26.88 -8.04 -11.32
N ALA A 90 27.81 -7.09 -11.25
CA ALA A 90 27.75 -5.99 -10.30
C ALA A 90 26.51 -5.09 -10.50
N GLU A 91 26.18 -4.76 -11.75
CA GLU A 91 25.00 -3.97 -12.10
C GLU A 91 23.70 -4.71 -11.76
N LEU A 92 23.65 -6.02 -12.01
CA LEU A 92 22.47 -6.85 -11.75
C LEU A 92 22.23 -7.02 -10.24
N GLU A 93 23.30 -7.18 -9.45
CA GLU A 93 23.20 -7.15 -8.00
C GLU A 93 22.70 -5.80 -7.47
N GLU A 94 23.15 -4.69 -8.04
CA GLU A 94 22.70 -3.35 -7.65
C GLU A 94 21.21 -3.14 -7.96
N ARG A 95 20.76 -3.55 -9.15
CA ARG A 95 19.33 -3.55 -9.52
C ARG A 95 18.49 -4.44 -8.60
N GLN A 96 18.99 -5.61 -8.21
CA GLN A 96 18.31 -6.48 -7.25
C GLN A 96 18.22 -5.87 -5.85
N ARG A 97 19.28 -5.19 -5.38
CA ARG A 97 19.25 -4.48 -4.09
C ARG A 97 18.24 -3.34 -4.11
N ALA A 98 18.20 -2.56 -5.19
CA ALA A 98 17.20 -1.53 -5.39
C ALA A 98 15.77 -2.12 -5.41
N ALA A 99 15.53 -3.18 -6.19
CA ALA A 99 14.22 -3.84 -6.26
C ALA A 99 13.76 -4.37 -4.90
N ARG A 100 14.67 -4.95 -4.11
CA ARG A 100 14.36 -5.40 -2.73
C ARG A 100 14.01 -4.24 -1.80
N ALA A 101 14.72 -3.11 -1.92
CA ALA A 101 14.42 -1.90 -1.15
C ALA A 101 13.03 -1.33 -1.53
N HIS A 102 12.72 -1.23 -2.82
CA HIS A 102 11.40 -0.81 -3.30
C HIS A 102 10.29 -1.75 -2.81
N ALA A 103 10.49 -3.07 -2.88
CA ALA A 103 9.53 -4.04 -2.38
C ALA A 103 9.31 -3.93 -0.87
N ALA A 104 10.36 -3.67 -0.09
CA ALA A 104 10.25 -3.44 1.35
C ALA A 104 9.45 -2.17 1.68
N ILE A 105 9.70 -1.07 0.94
CA ILE A 105 8.96 0.18 1.08
C ILE A 105 7.48 -0.02 0.70
N ALA A 106 7.19 -0.70 -0.41
CA ALA A 106 5.83 -0.98 -0.83
C ALA A 106 5.05 -1.76 0.24
N ARG A 107 5.67 -2.77 0.87
CA ARG A 107 5.07 -3.51 1.99
C ARG A 107 4.82 -2.63 3.22
N LEU A 108 5.72 -1.70 3.52
CA LEU A 108 5.53 -0.74 4.60
C LEU A 108 4.36 0.20 4.30
N MET A 109 4.27 0.71 3.07
CA MET A 109 3.16 1.55 2.62
C MET A 109 1.83 0.77 2.71
N GLU A 110 1.81 -0.45 2.20
CA GLU A 110 0.64 -1.34 2.24
C GLU A 110 0.19 -1.60 3.68
N ALA A 111 1.11 -1.95 4.58
CA ALA A 111 0.81 -2.17 5.99
C ALA A 111 0.26 -0.89 6.66
N GLY A 112 0.88 0.27 6.39
CA GLY A 112 0.41 1.55 6.89
C GLY A 112 -1.02 1.87 6.42
N VAL A 113 -1.27 1.75 5.11
CA VAL A 113 -2.60 2.00 4.52
C VAL A 113 -3.63 1.01 5.06
N ARG A 114 -3.25 -0.25 5.25
CA ARG A 114 -4.13 -1.26 5.87
C ARG A 114 -4.50 -0.89 7.30
N HIS A 115 -3.57 -0.41 8.12
CA HIS A 115 -3.89 0.09 9.46
C HIS A 115 -4.86 1.26 9.44
N LEU A 116 -4.73 2.18 8.48
CA LEU A 116 -5.71 3.27 8.30
C LEU A 116 -7.08 2.73 7.88
N ALA A 117 -7.13 1.75 6.97
CA ALA A 117 -8.37 1.12 6.52
C ALA A 117 -9.07 0.34 7.63
N ASP A 118 -8.30 -0.30 8.50
CA ASP A 118 -8.78 -1.04 9.68
C ASP A 118 -9.20 -0.09 10.83
N GLY A 119 -9.07 1.23 10.66
CA GLY A 119 -9.47 2.24 11.64
C GLY A 119 -8.44 2.48 12.76
N THR A 120 -7.22 1.97 12.64
CA THR A 120 -6.15 2.16 13.62
C THR A 120 -5.31 3.40 13.25
N TYR A 121 -5.76 4.57 13.69
CA TYR A 121 -5.14 5.84 13.28
C TYR A 121 -3.94 6.28 14.11
N SER A 122 -3.61 5.62 15.21
CA SER A 122 -2.46 6.01 16.06
C SER A 122 -1.10 5.51 15.54
N SER A 123 -1.08 4.70 14.49
CA SER A 123 0.15 4.25 13.85
C SER A 123 0.88 5.41 13.17
N ARG A 124 2.21 5.45 13.28
CA ARG A 124 3.05 6.50 12.68
C ARG A 124 4.25 5.87 12.00
N ILE A 125 4.63 6.43 10.85
CA ILE A 125 5.85 6.06 10.15
C ILE A 125 6.93 7.02 10.59
N THR A 126 7.90 6.51 11.36
CA THR A 126 9.05 7.28 11.88
C THR A 126 10.34 7.01 11.11
N VAL A 127 10.31 6.07 10.18
CA VAL A 127 11.47 5.67 9.37
C VAL A 127 11.70 6.71 8.27
N GLU A 128 12.94 7.21 8.16
CA GLU A 128 13.36 8.02 7.03
C GLU A 128 13.52 7.13 5.79
N LEU A 129 12.75 7.41 4.74
CA LEU A 129 12.78 6.66 3.49
C LEU A 129 13.75 7.30 2.48
N PRO A 130 14.42 6.49 1.64
CA PRO A 130 15.26 7.00 0.56
C PRO A 130 14.42 7.75 -0.49
N GLN A 131 15.06 8.63 -1.28
CA GLN A 131 14.41 9.21 -2.47
C GLN A 131 13.99 8.10 -3.44
N PRO A 132 12.80 8.18 -4.07
CA PRO A 132 11.84 9.30 -4.11
C PRO A 132 10.80 9.34 -2.97
N TYR A 133 10.78 8.39 -2.03
CA TYR A 133 9.68 8.20 -1.06
C TYR A 133 9.76 9.08 0.19
N ARG A 134 10.70 10.02 0.24
CA ARG A 134 10.97 10.84 1.45
C ARG A 134 9.73 11.58 1.96
N SER A 135 8.82 11.95 1.07
CA SER A 135 7.58 12.68 1.41
C SER A 135 6.48 11.79 1.98
N PHE A 136 6.51 10.48 1.72
CA PHE A 136 5.44 9.56 2.10
C PHE A 136 5.16 9.50 3.61
N PRO A 137 6.17 9.37 4.50
CA PRO A 137 5.92 9.35 5.95
C PRO A 137 5.20 10.61 6.44
N SER A 138 5.55 11.78 5.90
CA SER A 138 4.90 13.05 6.25
C SER A 138 3.43 13.04 5.83
N TYR A 139 3.13 12.69 4.57
CA TYR A 139 1.75 12.61 4.09
C TYR A 139 0.93 11.59 4.86
N PHE A 140 1.48 10.40 5.08
CA PHE A 140 0.82 9.35 5.85
C PHE A 140 0.50 9.81 7.27
N ASN A 141 1.47 10.39 7.98
CA ASN A 141 1.27 10.85 9.36
C ASN A 141 0.26 11.99 9.45
N THR A 142 0.22 12.90 8.46
CA THR A 142 -0.80 13.96 8.38
C THR A 142 -2.20 13.37 8.20
N VAL A 143 -2.36 12.42 7.26
CA VAL A 143 -3.65 11.75 7.03
C VAL A 143 -4.08 10.96 8.28
N ALA A 144 -3.17 10.22 8.90
CA ALA A 144 -3.43 9.48 10.14
C ALA A 144 -3.88 10.42 11.26
N SER A 145 -3.19 11.54 11.46
CA SER A 145 -3.56 12.54 12.47
C SER A 145 -4.93 13.17 12.22
N ARG A 146 -5.28 13.41 10.94
CA ARG A 146 -6.59 13.95 10.57
C ARG A 146 -7.71 12.95 10.85
N LEU A 147 -7.52 11.69 10.47
CA LEU A 147 -8.50 10.62 10.70
C LEU A 147 -8.67 10.32 12.19
N GLU A 148 -7.59 10.36 12.98
CA GLU A 148 -7.64 10.26 14.44
C GLU A 148 -8.46 11.41 15.04
N GLY A 149 -8.21 12.65 14.62
CA GLY A 149 -8.97 13.83 15.05
C GLY A 149 -10.46 13.74 14.70
N MET A 150 -10.80 13.31 13.47
CA MET A 150 -12.19 13.10 13.06
C MET A 150 -12.89 12.01 13.89
N THR A 151 -12.19 10.92 14.19
CA THR A 151 -12.75 9.81 14.95
C THR A 151 -13.00 10.19 16.41
N ASN A 152 -12.07 10.91 17.03
CA ASN A 152 -12.23 11.43 18.39
C ASN A 152 -13.41 12.40 18.49
N ARG A 153 -13.54 13.34 17.54
CA ARG A 153 -14.69 14.25 17.48
C ARG A 153 -16.01 13.52 17.29
N ARG A 154 -16.03 12.48 16.46
CA ARG A 154 -17.22 11.63 16.27
C ARG A 154 -17.63 10.95 17.57
N GLU A 155 -16.67 10.39 18.30
CA GLU A 155 -16.92 9.75 19.59
C GLU A 155 -17.45 10.76 20.63
N GLU A 156 -16.85 11.95 20.70
CA GLU A 156 -17.34 13.05 21.54
C GLU A 156 -18.78 13.46 21.17
N SER A 157 -19.09 13.56 19.87
CA SER A 157 -20.43 13.87 19.38
C SER A 157 -21.45 12.80 19.77
N ILE A 158 -21.09 11.52 19.69
CA ILE A 158 -21.97 10.40 20.10
C ILE A 158 -22.24 10.52 21.61
N HIS A 159 -21.20 10.72 22.41
CA HIS A 159 -21.33 10.84 23.86
C HIS A 159 -22.24 11.99 24.27
N VAL A 160 -22.07 13.18 23.67
CA VAL A 160 -22.93 14.35 23.95
C VAL A 160 -24.38 14.08 23.52
N SER A 161 -24.60 13.40 22.39
CA SER A 161 -25.95 13.03 21.94
C SER A 161 -26.64 12.08 22.92
N GLU A 162 -25.94 11.06 23.41
CA GLU A 162 -26.48 10.12 24.41
C GLU A 162 -26.85 10.85 25.71
N MET A 163 -26.03 11.81 26.14
CA MET A 163 -26.34 12.64 27.30
C MET A 163 -27.60 13.49 27.10
N ILE A 164 -27.77 14.08 25.91
CA ILE A 164 -28.97 14.87 25.56
C ILE A 164 -30.20 13.97 25.59
N ASP A 165 -30.14 12.78 25.00
CA ASP A 165 -31.27 11.84 24.97
C ASP A 165 -31.66 11.39 26.38
N ALA A 166 -30.69 11.07 27.24
CA ALA A 166 -30.94 10.74 28.63
C ALA A 166 -31.61 11.90 29.39
N LYS A 167 -31.13 13.13 29.21
CA LYS A 167 -31.72 14.33 29.85
C LYS A 167 -33.09 14.67 29.30
N ALA A 168 -33.33 14.47 28.00
CA ALA A 168 -34.65 14.62 27.42
C ALA A 168 -35.65 13.65 28.05
N HIS A 169 -35.25 12.39 28.30
CA HIS A 169 -36.09 11.42 28.99
C HIS A 169 -36.43 11.84 30.42
N GLU A 170 -35.43 12.32 31.18
CA GLU A 170 -35.63 12.85 32.54
C GLU A 170 -36.62 14.04 32.54
N ILE A 171 -36.52 14.95 31.57
CA ILE A 171 -37.44 16.09 31.43
C ILE A 171 -38.87 15.61 31.17
N ILE A 172 -39.05 14.63 30.28
CA ILE A 172 -40.38 14.08 29.97
C ILE A 172 -41.00 13.45 31.21
N GLU A 173 -40.25 12.63 31.96
CA GLU A 173 -40.75 11.99 33.18
C GLU A 173 -41.11 13.03 34.27
N ALA A 174 -40.26 14.05 34.44
CA ALA A 174 -40.50 15.13 35.38
C ALA A 174 -41.73 15.96 34.97
N ALA A 175 -41.92 16.22 33.67
CA ALA A 175 -43.09 16.90 33.13
C ALA A 175 -44.38 16.11 33.36
N ASP A 176 -44.37 14.80 33.12
CA ASP A 176 -45.50 13.91 33.40
C ASP A 176 -45.85 13.88 34.89
N THR A 177 -44.83 13.86 35.75
CA THR A 177 -45.03 13.92 37.21
C THR A 177 -45.64 15.26 37.62
N LEU A 178 -45.17 16.38 37.07
CA LEU A 178 -45.73 17.70 37.32
C LEU A 178 -47.18 17.80 36.84
N LYS A 179 -47.49 17.28 35.65
CA LYS A 179 -48.83 17.19 35.09
C LYS A 179 -49.78 16.44 36.03
N ARG A 180 -49.43 15.23 36.46
CA ARG A 180 -50.26 14.43 37.39
C ARG A 180 -50.50 15.16 38.72
N ARG A 181 -49.48 15.85 39.25
CA ARG A 181 -49.62 16.66 40.48
C ARG A 181 -50.58 17.83 40.27
N ALA A 182 -50.48 18.51 39.13
CA ALA A 182 -51.37 19.62 38.79
C ALA A 182 -52.82 19.15 38.58
N GLU A 183 -53.04 18.02 37.89
CA GLU A 183 -54.36 17.40 37.72
C GLU A 183 -54.98 17.04 39.07
N LYS A 184 -54.23 16.37 39.95
CA LYS A 184 -54.70 16.00 41.29
C LYS A 184 -55.02 17.22 42.16
N LEU A 185 -54.25 18.30 42.02
CA LEU A 185 -54.53 19.56 42.71
C LEU A 185 -55.83 20.18 42.20
N ALA A 186 -56.02 20.22 40.88
CA ALA A 186 -57.24 20.75 40.27
C ALA A 186 -58.48 19.95 40.70
N GLU A 187 -58.44 18.61 40.65
CA GLU A 187 -59.53 17.74 41.11
C GLU A 187 -59.88 17.99 42.58
N ARG A 188 -58.87 18.10 43.44
CA ARG A 188 -59.08 18.40 44.86
C ARG A 188 -59.72 19.76 45.08
N VAL A 189 -59.25 20.80 44.36
CA VAL A 189 -59.81 22.15 44.46
C VAL A 189 -61.27 22.16 44.04
N VAL A 190 -61.62 21.51 42.92
CA VAL A 190 -63.02 21.40 42.46
C VAL A 190 -63.88 20.70 43.50
N THR A 191 -63.42 19.55 44.01
CA THR A 191 -64.15 18.77 45.02
C THR A 191 -64.38 19.56 46.31
N ASP A 192 -63.33 20.20 46.83
CA ASP A 192 -63.40 21.01 48.04
C ASP A 192 -64.32 22.22 47.83
N LEU A 193 -64.29 22.85 46.64
CA LEU A 193 -65.12 24.01 46.30
C LEU A 193 -66.61 23.64 46.23
N GLU A 194 -66.97 22.51 45.63
CA GLU A 194 -68.34 22.00 45.65
C GLU A 194 -68.82 21.69 47.09
N ALA A 195 -67.94 21.14 47.94
CA ALA A 195 -68.27 20.85 49.34
C ALA A 195 -68.48 22.14 50.14
N ILE A 196 -67.68 23.18 49.88
CA ILE A 196 -67.81 24.51 50.48
C ILE A 196 -69.15 25.13 50.04
N GLU A 197 -69.49 25.10 48.75
CA GLU A 197 -70.75 25.66 48.24
C GLU A 197 -71.98 24.98 48.86
N LYS A 198 -72.02 23.64 48.88
CA LYS A 198 -73.12 22.88 49.50
C LYS A 198 -73.19 23.09 51.02
N GLY A 199 -72.04 23.23 51.68
CA GLY A 199 -71.95 23.46 53.12
C GLY A 199 -72.32 24.88 53.55
N ALA A 200 -72.08 25.88 52.69
CA ALA A 200 -72.29 27.29 53.00
C ALA A 200 -73.75 27.63 53.31
N GLU A 201 -74.71 26.93 52.70
CA GLU A 201 -76.15 27.18 52.92
C GLU A 201 -76.64 26.79 54.31
N LYS A 202 -76.01 25.78 54.94
CA LYS A 202 -76.48 25.18 56.21
C LYS A 202 -75.50 25.37 57.36
N HIS A 203 -74.20 25.40 57.08
CA HIS A 203 -73.11 25.41 58.05
C HIS A 203 -71.98 26.36 57.61
N THR A 204 -72.28 27.65 57.55
CA THR A 204 -71.35 28.71 57.09
C THR A 204 -69.98 28.68 57.77
N ALA A 205 -69.92 28.49 59.09
CA ALA A 205 -68.67 28.45 59.84
C ALA A 205 -67.79 27.24 59.49
N GLU A 206 -68.40 26.10 59.16
CA GLU A 206 -67.67 24.89 58.76
C GLU A 206 -67.18 25.00 57.31
N ALA A 207 -68.01 25.54 56.41
CA ALA A 207 -67.63 25.85 55.05
C ALA A 207 -66.43 26.82 54.98
N LEU A 208 -66.40 27.83 55.87
CA LEU A 208 -65.32 28.81 55.93
C LEU A 208 -64.00 28.19 56.47
N LYS A 209 -64.08 27.24 57.42
CA LYS A 209 -62.91 26.46 57.86
C LYS A 209 -62.38 25.56 56.75
N LEU A 210 -63.26 24.89 56.01
CA LEU A 210 -62.88 24.06 54.87
C LEU A 210 -62.19 24.91 53.78
N ALA A 211 -62.74 26.08 53.45
CA ALA A 211 -62.14 27.02 52.51
C ALA A 211 -60.73 27.47 52.94
N GLN A 212 -60.54 27.81 54.21
CA GLN A 212 -59.21 28.18 54.74
C GLN A 212 -58.22 27.01 54.64
N TYR A 213 -58.66 25.79 54.96
CA TYR A 213 -57.84 24.58 54.85
C TYR A 213 -57.45 24.29 53.40
N THR A 214 -58.41 24.33 52.47
CA THR A 214 -58.17 24.12 51.04
C THR A 214 -57.21 25.16 50.48
N MET A 215 -57.40 26.46 50.78
CA MET A 215 -56.49 27.52 50.33
C MET A 215 -55.07 27.36 50.89
N GLY A 216 -54.94 26.92 52.14
CA GLY A 216 -53.64 26.59 52.74
C GLY A 216 -52.97 25.41 52.02
N GLY A 217 -53.72 24.35 51.72
CA GLY A 217 -53.25 23.19 50.98
C GLY A 217 -52.84 23.53 49.53
N VAL A 218 -53.65 24.35 48.85
CA VAL A 218 -53.37 24.85 47.49
C VAL A 218 -52.07 25.63 47.48
N LYS A 219 -51.87 26.57 48.41
CA LYS A 219 -50.63 27.34 48.51
C LYS A 219 -49.40 26.43 48.59
N ILE A 220 -49.44 25.40 49.43
CA ILE A 220 -48.33 24.45 49.58
C ILE A 220 -48.11 23.65 48.29
N ALA A 221 -49.18 23.15 47.67
CA ALA A 221 -49.09 22.37 46.44
C ALA A 221 -48.59 23.22 45.25
N THR A 222 -49.07 24.46 45.14
CA THR A 222 -48.60 25.43 44.13
C THR A 222 -47.12 25.73 44.31
N ASN A 223 -46.64 25.96 45.53
CA ASN A 223 -45.20 26.16 45.77
C ASN A 223 -44.36 24.96 45.32
N ARG A 224 -44.81 23.73 45.61
CA ARG A 224 -44.12 22.50 45.15
C ARG A 224 -44.13 22.36 43.62
N ASN A 225 -45.20 22.80 42.96
CA ASN A 225 -45.27 22.80 41.50
C ASN A 225 -44.35 23.86 40.89
N ILE A 226 -44.21 25.03 41.54
CA ILE A 226 -43.25 26.07 41.14
C ILE A 226 -41.81 25.56 41.28
N GLU A 227 -41.48 24.90 42.39
CA GLU A 227 -40.18 24.26 42.60
C GLU A 227 -39.87 23.23 41.52
N ALA A 228 -40.81 22.33 41.23
CA ALA A 228 -40.67 21.34 40.16
C ALA A 228 -40.50 22.01 38.78
N ALA A 229 -41.30 23.03 38.46
CA ALA A 229 -41.17 23.77 37.21
C ALA A 229 -39.80 24.47 37.07
N THR A 230 -39.25 24.95 38.19
CA THR A 230 -37.91 25.57 38.24
C THR A 230 -36.82 24.54 37.94
N GLN A 231 -36.93 23.34 38.52
CA GLN A 231 -36.03 22.22 38.23
C GLN A 231 -36.12 21.78 36.77
N LEU A 232 -37.32 21.72 36.18
CA LEU A 232 -37.48 21.45 34.74
C LEU A 232 -36.80 22.51 33.88
N ALA A 233 -36.93 23.79 34.23
CA ALA A 233 -36.27 24.87 33.50
C ALA A 233 -34.74 24.75 33.57
N GLU A 234 -34.20 24.34 34.72
CA GLU A 234 -32.77 24.08 34.88
C GLU A 234 -32.28 22.90 34.03
N MET A 235 -33.02 21.78 34.01
CA MET A 235 -32.72 20.65 33.12
C MET A 235 -32.75 21.07 31.64
N GLY A 236 -33.75 21.86 31.24
CA GLY A 236 -33.84 22.41 29.88
C GLY A 236 -32.64 23.32 29.53
N ARG A 237 -32.13 24.11 30.49
CA ARG A 237 -30.92 24.92 30.31
C ARG A 237 -29.70 24.04 30.06
N LEU A 238 -29.53 22.95 30.82
CA LEU A 238 -28.42 22.01 30.64
C LEU A 238 -28.47 21.32 29.28
N VAL A 239 -29.65 20.89 28.84
CA VAL A 239 -29.83 20.32 27.50
C VAL A 239 -29.48 21.34 26.41
N ALA A 240 -29.90 22.60 26.55
CA ALA A 240 -29.55 23.65 25.60
C ALA A 240 -28.04 23.92 25.54
N GLU A 241 -27.35 23.85 26.69
CA GLU A 241 -25.89 23.97 26.78
C GLU A 241 -25.19 22.81 26.06
N GLN A 242 -25.62 21.57 26.30
CA GLN A 242 -25.08 20.37 25.65
C GLN A 242 -25.36 20.35 24.13
N ALA A 243 -26.56 20.76 23.71
CA ALA A 243 -26.89 20.90 22.30
C ALA A 243 -26.04 21.99 21.63
N GLY A 244 -25.68 23.04 22.36
CA GLY A 244 -24.72 24.06 21.91
C GLY A 244 -23.32 23.49 21.70
N GLN A 245 -22.83 22.64 22.61
CA GLN A 245 -21.55 21.93 22.48
C GLN A 245 -21.55 21.01 21.26
N LEU A 246 -22.61 20.22 21.08
CA LEU A 246 -22.76 19.34 19.92
C LEU A 246 -22.72 20.13 18.60
N ARG A 247 -23.39 21.28 18.55
CA ARG A 247 -23.37 22.16 17.39
C ARG A 247 -21.97 22.69 17.08
N ALA A 248 -21.20 23.04 18.11
CA ALA A 248 -19.82 23.50 17.93
C ALA A 248 -18.91 22.40 17.35
N ILE A 249 -19.06 21.15 17.84
CA ILE A 249 -18.31 19.99 17.30
C ILE A 249 -18.62 19.78 15.81
N VAL A 250 -19.89 19.83 15.43
CA VAL A 250 -20.31 19.66 14.03
C VAL A 250 -19.88 20.84 13.15
N GLU A 251 -19.89 22.07 13.66
CA GLU A 251 -19.46 23.24 12.90
C GLU A 251 -17.94 23.24 12.64
N GLU A 252 -17.14 22.69 13.56
CA GLU A 252 -15.72 22.41 13.32
C GLU A 252 -15.49 21.32 12.27
N GLU A 253 -16.38 20.33 12.17
CA GLU A 253 -16.31 19.26 11.16
C GLU A 253 -16.59 19.77 9.73
N ILE A 254 -17.45 20.79 9.60
CA ILE A 254 -17.85 21.36 8.30
C ILE A 254 -16.84 22.38 7.77
N LYS A 255 -15.96 22.96 8.61
CA LYS A 255 -14.88 23.80 8.11
C LYS A 255 -13.89 22.93 7.33
N PRO A 256 -13.82 23.04 6.00
CA PRO A 256 -12.76 22.37 5.30
C PRO A 256 -11.48 23.12 5.69
N GLU A 257 -10.49 22.42 6.23
CA GLU A 257 -9.10 22.90 6.23
C GLU A 257 -8.66 23.04 4.76
N MET A 258 -9.08 24.13 4.13
CA MET A 258 -8.67 24.59 2.81
C MET A 258 -7.56 25.62 3.01
N SER A 259 -6.39 25.17 3.45
CA SER A 259 -5.11 25.86 3.25
C SER A 259 -4.03 25.12 4.04
N ASP A 260 -3.25 24.30 3.36
CA ASP A 260 -1.79 24.14 3.55
C ASP A 260 -1.25 22.91 2.81
N VAL A 261 -1.76 22.68 1.60
CA VAL A 261 -0.90 22.16 0.54
C VAL A 261 -0.64 23.34 -0.38
N SER A 262 0.20 24.27 0.12
CA SER A 262 0.95 25.17 -0.75
C SER A 262 1.65 24.27 -1.76
N GLU A 263 1.23 24.38 -3.02
CA GLU A 263 1.96 23.90 -4.18
C GLU A 263 3.38 24.48 -4.10
N GLY A 264 4.29 23.72 -3.49
CA GLY A 264 5.70 23.85 -3.77
C GLY A 264 5.89 23.29 -5.17
N GLU A 265 5.75 24.16 -6.18
CA GLU A 265 6.30 23.94 -7.51
C GLU A 265 7.83 23.80 -7.38
N GLU A 266 8.31 22.64 -6.93
CA GLU A 266 9.60 22.15 -7.39
C GLU A 266 9.35 21.46 -8.72
N GLU A 267 9.47 22.26 -9.78
CA GLU A 267 9.62 21.82 -11.16
C GLU A 267 10.87 20.93 -11.23
N VAL A 268 10.71 19.63 -10.93
CA VAL A 268 11.73 18.63 -11.21
C VAL A 268 11.75 18.46 -12.72
N VAL A 269 12.61 19.23 -13.38
CA VAL A 269 13.05 18.96 -14.74
C VAL A 269 13.72 17.60 -14.74
N ILE A 270 12.97 16.57 -15.12
CA ILE A 270 13.56 15.29 -15.51
C ILE A 270 14.10 15.53 -16.91
N GLU A 271 15.40 15.79 -17.03
CA GLU A 271 16.10 15.65 -18.30
C GLU A 271 16.02 14.17 -18.70
N GLU A 272 15.07 13.87 -19.58
CA GLU A 272 14.94 12.58 -20.26
C GLU A 272 16.12 12.46 -21.23
N GLU A 273 17.27 11.99 -20.74
CA GLU A 273 18.37 11.55 -21.61
C GLU A 273 17.95 10.24 -22.26
N VAL A 274 17.29 10.38 -23.41
CA VAL A 274 16.91 9.26 -24.27
C VAL A 274 18.17 8.63 -24.86
N ILE A 275 18.65 7.57 -24.22
CA ILE A 275 19.62 6.66 -24.84
C ILE A 275 18.83 5.69 -25.74
N PHE A 276 18.61 6.10 -26.99
CA PHE A 276 18.31 5.16 -28.07
C PHE A 276 19.57 4.33 -28.34
N ALA A 277 19.55 3.06 -27.95
CA ALA A 277 20.38 2.04 -28.56
C ALA A 277 19.47 0.91 -29.03
N GLU A 278 19.41 0.76 -30.35
CA GLU A 278 18.86 -0.39 -31.06
C GLU A 278 19.31 -1.70 -30.40
N ASN A 279 18.37 -2.60 -30.16
CA ASN A 279 18.56 -4.04 -30.28
C ASN A 279 17.18 -4.66 -30.46
N GLU A 280 16.72 -4.66 -31.71
CA GLU A 280 15.87 -5.74 -32.19
C GLU A 280 16.58 -7.08 -31.94
N GLU A 281 15.79 -8.14 -31.77
CA GLU A 281 16.24 -9.54 -31.66
C GLU A 281 16.68 -9.98 -30.25
N PHE A 282 15.71 -10.37 -29.41
CA PHE A 282 15.75 -11.60 -28.58
C PHE A 282 14.38 -11.78 -27.87
N ALA A 283 13.34 -12.03 -28.67
CA ALA A 283 12.09 -12.62 -28.19
C ALA A 283 11.98 -14.04 -28.75
N ALA A 284 12.90 -14.90 -28.33
CA ALA A 284 12.78 -16.34 -28.46
C ALA A 284 13.32 -16.94 -27.16
N GLU A 285 12.58 -17.91 -26.62
CA GLU A 285 12.98 -18.80 -25.53
C GLU A 285 12.63 -18.39 -24.09
N VAL A 286 11.34 -18.28 -23.79
CA VAL A 286 10.80 -18.75 -22.48
C VAL A 286 9.40 -19.37 -22.71
N VAL A 287 9.34 -20.53 -23.36
CA VAL A 287 8.20 -21.46 -23.24
C VAL A 287 8.77 -22.88 -23.30
N ALA A 288 9.19 -23.39 -22.14
CA ALA A 288 9.41 -24.82 -21.92
C ALA A 288 9.44 -25.10 -20.41
N SER A 289 8.26 -25.19 -19.80
CA SER A 289 7.94 -26.20 -18.80
C SER A 289 6.44 -26.10 -18.51
N GLU A 290 5.67 -26.81 -19.34
CA GLU A 290 4.47 -27.50 -18.88
C GLU A 290 4.85 -28.37 -17.68
N ASP A 291 4.05 -28.30 -16.62
CA ASP A 291 3.53 -29.48 -15.94
C ASP A 291 2.27 -29.02 -15.19
N VAL A 292 1.15 -29.15 -15.90
CA VAL A 292 -0.21 -29.08 -15.37
C VAL A 292 -0.57 -30.50 -14.94
N GLU A 293 -0.53 -30.78 -13.64
CA GLU A 293 -1.30 -31.88 -13.06
C GLU A 293 -2.61 -31.30 -12.52
N THR A 294 -3.68 -31.56 -13.28
CA THR A 294 -5.06 -31.46 -12.82
C THR A 294 -5.39 -32.67 -11.96
N GLU A 295 -5.71 -32.45 -10.67
CA GLU A 295 -6.64 -33.33 -9.96
C GLU A 295 -7.84 -32.54 -9.45
N GLU A 296 -8.99 -33.11 -9.77
CA GLU A 296 -10.34 -32.67 -9.49
C GLU A 296 -10.77 -33.05 -8.06
N ALA A 297 -11.68 -32.21 -7.55
CA ALA A 297 -12.82 -32.54 -6.68
C ALA A 297 -12.67 -32.52 -5.14
N VAL A 298 -13.81 -32.13 -4.54
CA VAL A 298 -14.25 -32.24 -3.13
C VAL A 298 -13.83 -31.03 -2.27
N SER A 299 -14.69 -30.23 -1.63
CA SER A 299 -16.13 -30.26 -1.36
C SER A 299 -16.60 -28.92 -0.75
N ASP A 300 -17.87 -28.61 -0.99
CA ASP A 300 -18.90 -28.11 -0.07
C ASP A 300 -18.97 -26.66 0.46
N GLU A 301 -20.23 -26.21 0.40
CA GLU A 301 -20.97 -25.38 1.35
C GLU A 301 -21.18 -23.90 1.05
N GLU A 302 -21.94 -23.67 -0.03
CA GLU A 302 -22.73 -22.47 -0.26
C GLU A 302 -23.92 -22.43 0.71
N THR A 303 -23.84 -21.59 1.75
CA THR A 303 -25.00 -21.24 2.59
C THR A 303 -25.29 -19.75 2.43
N ILE A 304 -26.21 -19.40 1.53
CA ILE A 304 -26.87 -18.08 1.52
C ILE A 304 -28.37 -18.30 1.63
N ILE A 305 -28.92 -17.82 2.74
CA ILE A 305 -30.33 -17.83 3.13
C ILE A 305 -31.11 -16.86 2.22
N PRO A 306 -32.32 -17.23 1.74
CA PRO A 306 -33.09 -16.42 0.81
C PRO A 306 -33.80 -15.24 1.48
N ALA A 307 -33.85 -14.12 0.76
CA ALA A 307 -34.74 -13.01 1.01
C ALA A 307 -36.21 -13.47 0.94
N LYS A 308 -36.99 -13.14 1.98
CA LYS A 308 -38.44 -13.32 2.00
C LYS A 308 -39.11 -11.95 1.96
N THR A 309 -39.59 -11.60 0.78
CA THR A 309 -40.56 -10.54 0.51
C THR A 309 -41.98 -11.01 0.85
N GLU A 310 -42.84 -10.02 1.13
CA GLU A 310 -44.30 -10.05 1.39
C GLU A 310 -44.71 -10.33 2.86
N GLY A 311 -45.51 -9.49 3.52
CA GLY A 311 -46.23 -8.29 3.12
C GLY A 311 -47.01 -7.70 4.31
N SER A 312 -47.93 -6.78 4.01
CA SER A 312 -48.86 -6.08 4.92
C SER A 312 -48.38 -4.72 5.43
N GLU A 313 -48.84 -3.64 4.78
CA GLU A 313 -49.91 -2.80 5.33
C GLU A 313 -50.22 -1.64 4.37
N ASN A 314 -51.35 -1.77 3.66
CA ASN A 314 -51.94 -0.67 2.93
C ASN A 314 -52.92 0.02 3.88
N ARG A 315 -52.48 1.10 4.54
CA ARG A 315 -53.35 2.06 5.23
C ARG A 315 -53.11 3.46 4.69
N GLN A 316 -53.99 3.85 3.78
CA GLN A 316 -54.30 5.25 3.47
C GLN A 316 -54.75 5.98 4.75
N LEU A 317 -54.34 7.24 4.91
CA LEU A 317 -55.10 8.39 5.44
C LEU A 317 -54.25 9.68 5.24
N PRO A 318 -54.84 10.89 5.24
CA PRO A 318 -54.70 11.84 4.14
C PRO A 318 -53.78 13.04 4.42
N ALA A 319 -53.37 13.68 3.33
CA ALA A 319 -52.76 14.99 3.31
C ALA A 319 -53.70 16.06 3.90
N ILE A 320 -53.23 16.76 4.93
CA ILE A 320 -53.79 18.04 5.35
C ILE A 320 -53.00 19.12 4.62
N ALA A 321 -53.66 19.75 3.66
CA ALA A 321 -53.21 20.99 3.03
C ALA A 321 -53.38 22.13 4.02
N ALA A 322 -52.32 22.92 4.22
CA ALA A 322 -52.39 24.21 4.89
C ALA A 322 -52.86 25.26 3.88
N ALA A 323 -54.02 25.84 4.16
CA ALA A 323 -54.42 27.20 3.78
C ALA A 323 -54.66 27.95 5.10
#